data_AF-Q9FW17-F1
#
_entry.id   AF-Q9FW17-F1
#
_cell.length_a   1.000
_cell.length_b   1.000
_cell.length_c   1.000
_cell.angle_alpha   90.00
_cell.angle_beta   90.00
_cell.angle_gamma   90.00
#
_symmetry.space_group_name_H-M   'P 1'
#
loop_
_entity.id
_entity.type
_entity.pdbx_description
1 polymer ?
#
loop_
_entity_poly.entity_id
_entity_poly.type
_entity_poly.pdbx_seq_one_letter_code
_entity_poly.pdbx_strand_id
1 'polypeptide(L)'
;MASSAVGAAVAAVAVLLLLAPGAEPIGLWLPPPTGGGGRLGGAAAPGRYLTQEERWMDQTLDHFNPTVESRSPTTASSFVDLCCAVTLHQFGLWLCRNLVNLYPSIVSSVRTKRIGTELARPRPHWHNRLILKLGEFMEFEDAKEISVLFHRFHVSFTFDNAIPMFMSRTHNVHETFGPHKKAIGTSADHRQFKQRYYEFLDYYRAPKGPIFLYICGESSCNGIPNSYLAVMAKKFGAAVVSPEHRYYGKSSPFESLTTENLRFLSSKQALFDLAVFRQYYQETLNAKYNRSGADSSWFVFGGSYAGALSAWFRLKFPHLTCGSLASSGVVLSVYNYTDFDKQIGESAGPECKAALQETTKLVDGQLQSGRNAVKQLFGASTLANDGDFLFLLADAAAIAFQYGNPDALCSPIVEAKKNGTDLVETFARYVKDYYIGTFGASVASYDQEYLKNTTPPPAESAYRLWWYQVCSEVAYFQVAPKNDSVRSAKIDTRYHLDLCRNVFGEGVYPDVFMTNLYYGGTRIAGSKIVFANGSQDPWRHASKQKSSKELPSYLIECSNCGHCSDLSGCPQAPSHIEGDSSNCSSPEAVNKVRKQIVDHIDLWLSECQEQGHDNEPLLGSRWSIATY
;
A
#
# COMPACT_ATOMS: atom_id res chain seq x y z
N MET A 1 -55.79 -24.87 58.80
CA MET A 1 -55.66 -25.29 57.39
C MET A 1 -54.73 -24.28 56.71
N ALA A 2 -53.59 -24.78 56.19
CA ALA A 2 -52.50 -24.11 55.44
C ALA A 2 -51.94 -22.80 56.03
N SER A 3 -50.97 -22.85 56.94
CA SER A 3 -49.50 -22.86 56.73
C SER A 3 -48.84 -21.46 56.75
N SER A 4 -48.29 -21.12 57.92
CA SER A 4 -47.05 -20.37 58.26
C SER A 4 -46.05 -20.05 57.13
N ALA A 5 -45.15 -19.07 57.19
CA ALA A 5 -44.87 -17.91 58.06
C ALA A 5 -43.68 -17.14 57.44
N VAL A 6 -43.73 -15.81 57.47
CA VAL A 6 -42.65 -14.85 57.84
C VAL A 6 -41.19 -15.09 57.39
N GLY A 7 -40.60 -14.12 56.67
CA GLY A 7 -39.12 -13.93 56.61
C GLY A 7 -38.58 -13.15 55.40
N ALA A 8 -38.07 -11.94 55.66
CA ALA A 8 -37.47 -10.90 54.80
C ALA A 8 -36.47 -11.28 53.67
N ALA A 9 -36.45 -10.48 52.58
CA ALA A 9 -35.25 -9.85 51.99
C ALA A 9 -35.60 -8.86 50.85
N VAL A 10 -34.73 -7.87 50.65
CA VAL A 10 -34.90 -6.61 49.90
C VAL A 10 -34.32 -6.68 48.47
N ALA A 11 -34.99 -5.95 47.55
CA ALA A 11 -34.54 -5.36 46.27
C ALA A 11 -34.11 -6.26 45.08
N ALA A 12 -34.88 -6.17 43.98
CA ALA A 12 -34.37 -6.23 42.61
C ALA A 12 -35.38 -5.58 41.64
N VAL A 13 -34.98 -4.48 41.00
CA VAL A 13 -35.59 -3.94 39.79
C VAL A 13 -34.77 -4.48 38.62
N ALA A 14 -35.35 -5.37 37.82
CA ALA A 14 -34.84 -5.75 36.51
C ALA A 14 -35.97 -6.38 35.69
N VAL A 15 -35.84 -6.24 34.37
CA VAL A 15 -36.55 -6.91 33.26
C VAL A 15 -37.44 -5.93 32.47
N LEU A 16 -36.83 -5.31 31.46
CA LEU A 16 -37.30 -5.25 30.06
C LEU A 16 -36.38 -4.34 29.25
N LEU A 17 -35.48 -4.93 28.45
CA LEU A 17 -35.05 -4.37 27.17
C LEU A 17 -34.50 -5.49 26.28
N LEU A 18 -35.03 -5.49 25.07
CA LEU A 18 -35.01 -6.54 24.06
C LEU A 18 -33.75 -6.51 23.19
N LEU A 19 -33.38 -7.71 22.79
CA LEU A 19 -32.59 -8.11 21.63
C LEU A 19 -32.66 -7.15 20.43
N ALA A 20 -31.50 -6.61 20.04
CA ALA A 20 -31.22 -6.15 18.68
C ALA A 20 -29.71 -6.37 18.38
N PRO A 21 -29.32 -7.38 17.60
CA PRO A 21 -27.97 -7.47 17.05
C PRO A 21 -27.97 -6.73 15.70
N GLY A 22 -27.28 -5.60 15.63
CA GLY A 22 -27.24 -4.77 14.43
C GLY A 22 -26.12 -3.74 14.50
N ALA A 23 -24.88 -4.20 14.55
CA ALA A 23 -23.70 -3.36 14.43
C ALA A 23 -22.69 -4.08 13.51
N GLU A 24 -22.59 -3.65 12.26
CA GLU A 24 -21.51 -4.07 11.35
C GLU A 24 -20.44 -2.97 11.27
N PRO A 25 -19.27 -3.19 11.91
CA PRO A 25 -18.13 -2.30 11.85
C PRO A 25 -17.40 -2.48 10.50
N ILE A 26 -17.11 -1.37 9.83
CA ILE A 26 -16.29 -1.33 8.61
C ILE A 26 -15.17 -0.33 8.90
N GLY A 27 -13.95 -0.83 9.03
CA GLY A 27 -12.73 -0.06 9.21
C GLY A 27 -11.58 -0.73 8.46
N LEU A 28 -10.93 0.03 7.56
CA LEU A 28 -9.73 -0.35 6.80
C LEU A 28 -8.50 -0.61 7.68
N TRP A 29 -8.25 -1.86 8.08
CA TRP A 29 -6.87 -2.42 8.20
C TRP A 29 -6.81 -3.88 8.65
N LEU A 30 -7.96 -4.45 8.99
CA LEU A 30 -8.24 -5.87 8.84
C LEU A 30 -9.55 -5.91 8.05
N PRO A 31 -9.71 -6.79 7.05
CA PRO A 31 -11.01 -6.90 6.39
C PRO A 31 -12.06 -7.21 7.45
N PRO A 32 -13.26 -6.63 7.34
CA PRO A 32 -14.28 -6.78 8.37
C PRO A 32 -14.56 -8.27 8.63
N PRO A 33 -14.98 -8.65 9.86
CA PRO A 33 -15.69 -9.90 10.01
C PRO A 33 -16.88 -9.89 9.06
N THR A 34 -17.21 -11.04 8.56
CA THR A 34 -18.35 -11.18 7.67
C THR A 34 -19.15 -12.36 8.18
N GLY A 35 -19.77 -12.14 9.33
CA GLY A 35 -20.69 -13.09 9.92
C GLY A 35 -22.13 -12.65 9.67
N GLY A 36 -22.84 -13.37 8.79
CA GLY A 36 -24.29 -13.27 8.73
C GLY A 36 -24.94 -13.58 7.39
N GLY A 37 -24.70 -14.78 6.84
CA GLY A 37 -25.55 -15.34 5.79
C GLY A 37 -26.95 -15.68 6.30
N GLY A 38 -27.73 -14.66 6.64
CA GLY A 38 -29.17 -14.77 6.87
C GLY A 38 -29.91 -14.42 5.58
N ARG A 39 -30.59 -15.38 4.97
CA ARG A 39 -31.59 -15.11 3.93
C ARG A 39 -32.68 -14.20 4.48
N LEU A 40 -32.54 -12.89 4.31
CA LEU A 40 -33.65 -11.94 4.28
C LEU A 40 -33.28 -10.82 3.31
N GLY A 41 -34.04 -10.70 2.22
CA GLY A 41 -34.09 -9.46 1.46
C GLY A 41 -34.59 -8.37 2.40
N GLY A 42 -33.67 -7.58 2.94
CA GLY A 42 -33.94 -6.44 3.82
C GLY A 42 -33.21 -5.23 3.25
N ALA A 43 -33.95 -4.15 3.02
CA ALA A 43 -33.45 -2.90 2.49
C ALA A 43 -32.22 -2.39 3.26
N ALA A 44 -31.22 -1.89 2.53
CA ALA A 44 -30.07 -1.18 3.08
C ALA A 44 -30.53 -0.08 4.04
N ALA A 45 -29.83 0.09 5.16
CA ALA A 45 -30.04 1.23 6.05
C ALA A 45 -29.85 2.53 5.24
N PRO A 46 -30.88 3.40 5.12
CA PRO A 46 -30.78 4.60 4.31
C PRO A 46 -29.66 5.52 4.84
N GLY A 47 -28.71 5.89 3.97
CA GLY A 47 -27.73 6.96 4.23
C GLY A 47 -26.24 6.57 4.31
N ARG A 48 -25.87 5.30 4.53
CA ARG A 48 -24.45 4.90 4.71
C ARG A 48 -23.63 4.86 3.40
N TYR A 49 -24.28 4.56 2.29
CA TYR A 49 -23.66 4.48 0.96
C TYR A 49 -24.40 5.41 0.00
N LEU A 50 -23.67 6.02 -0.93
CA LEU A 50 -24.25 6.76 -2.05
C LEU A 50 -24.94 5.82 -3.05
N THR A 51 -24.36 4.63 -3.24
CA THR A 51 -24.90 3.57 -4.08
C THR A 51 -24.35 2.23 -3.64
N GLN A 52 -25.13 1.17 -3.88
CA GLN A 52 -24.70 -0.23 -3.78
C GLN A 52 -25.06 -1.00 -5.05
N GLU A 53 -25.40 -0.30 -6.14
CA GLU A 53 -25.69 -0.93 -7.42
C GLU A 53 -24.40 -1.50 -8.03
N GLU A 54 -24.31 -2.82 -8.10
CA GLU A 54 -23.13 -3.51 -8.62
C GLU A 54 -23.08 -3.43 -10.14
N ARG A 55 -21.91 -3.06 -10.66
CA ARG A 55 -21.58 -3.13 -12.09
C ARG A 55 -20.31 -3.92 -12.30
N TRP A 56 -20.09 -4.33 -13.54
CA TRP A 56 -19.06 -5.29 -13.89
C TRP A 56 -18.36 -4.93 -15.18
N MET A 57 -17.05 -5.15 -15.21
CA MET A 57 -16.25 -5.12 -16.44
C MET A 57 -15.38 -6.36 -16.54
N ASP A 58 -14.94 -6.66 -17.76
CA ASP A 58 -13.91 -7.66 -18.01
C ASP A 58 -12.53 -7.02 -17.81
N GLN A 59 -11.74 -7.61 -16.91
CA GLN A 59 -10.40 -7.16 -16.57
C GLN A 59 -9.36 -8.20 -16.98
N THR A 60 -8.21 -7.76 -17.49
CA THR A 60 -7.11 -8.64 -17.87
C THR A 60 -6.43 -9.22 -16.62
N LEU A 61 -6.16 -10.51 -16.62
CA LEU A 61 -5.51 -11.19 -15.51
C LEU A 61 -4.07 -10.70 -15.29
N ASP A 62 -3.27 -10.61 -16.36
CA ASP A 62 -1.86 -10.24 -16.31
C ASP A 62 -1.53 -9.09 -17.27
N HIS A 63 -1.12 -7.94 -16.71
CA HIS A 63 -0.74 -6.74 -17.48
C HIS A 63 0.74 -6.68 -17.88
N PHE A 64 1.61 -7.55 -17.37
CA PHE A 64 3.07 -7.39 -17.48
C PHE A 64 3.77 -8.43 -18.38
N ASN A 65 3.01 -9.20 -19.16
CA ASN A 65 3.59 -10.18 -20.08
C ASN A 65 3.26 -9.82 -21.55
N PRO A 66 4.17 -9.11 -22.27
CA PRO A 66 3.96 -8.77 -23.67
C PRO A 66 4.14 -10.00 -24.57
N THR A 67 3.17 -10.28 -25.44
CA THR A 67 3.41 -11.13 -26.61
C THR A 67 4.27 -10.37 -27.61
N VAL A 68 5.42 -10.94 -27.95
CA VAL A 68 5.96 -10.79 -29.31
C VAL A 68 4.99 -11.56 -30.20
N GLU A 69 4.09 -10.87 -30.89
CA GLU A 69 3.41 -11.46 -32.04
C GLU A 69 4.49 -11.97 -33.00
N SER A 70 4.54 -13.29 -33.17
CA SER A 70 5.38 -13.94 -34.16
C SER A 70 4.89 -13.56 -35.56
N ARG A 71 5.28 -12.37 -36.04
CA ARG A 71 5.42 -12.14 -37.48
C ARG A 71 6.73 -12.81 -37.91
N SER A 72 6.63 -13.54 -39.01
CA SER A 72 7.71 -14.30 -39.64
C SER A 72 9.03 -13.52 -39.73
N PRO A 73 10.20 -14.18 -39.60
CA PRO A 73 11.49 -13.52 -39.62
C PRO A 73 11.86 -13.17 -41.06
N THR A 74 11.42 -12.01 -41.51
CA THR A 74 12.10 -11.30 -42.59
C THR A 74 12.33 -9.87 -42.15
N THR A 75 13.62 -9.51 -42.05
CA THR A 75 14.17 -8.15 -41.89
C THR A 75 13.97 -7.44 -40.54
N ALA A 76 14.67 -7.89 -39.49
CA ALA A 76 14.83 -7.09 -38.26
C ALA A 76 16.20 -7.28 -37.56
N SER A 77 17.25 -7.66 -38.28
CA SER A 77 18.62 -7.72 -37.72
C SER A 77 19.48 -6.48 -38.04
N SER A 78 18.89 -5.41 -38.59
CA SER A 78 19.65 -4.25 -39.09
C SER A 78 19.44 -2.96 -38.30
N PHE A 79 18.50 -2.92 -37.35
CA PHE A 79 18.18 -1.70 -36.58
C PHE A 79 18.88 -1.61 -35.22
N VAL A 80 19.12 -2.73 -34.54
CA VAL A 80 19.77 -2.75 -33.22
C VAL A 80 21.27 -2.46 -33.33
N ASP A 81 21.93 -2.96 -34.39
CA ASP A 81 23.33 -2.67 -34.67
C ASP A 81 23.56 -1.20 -35.09
N LEU A 82 22.56 -0.57 -35.72
CA LEU A 82 22.64 0.83 -36.13
C LEU A 82 22.52 1.78 -34.93
N CYS A 83 21.66 1.47 -33.95
CA CYS A 83 21.55 2.25 -32.72
C CYS A 83 22.80 2.15 -31.84
N CYS A 84 23.40 0.97 -31.69
CA CYS A 84 24.67 0.83 -30.97
C CYS A 84 25.83 1.59 -31.62
N ALA A 85 25.89 1.64 -32.95
CA ALA A 85 26.91 2.40 -33.69
C ALA A 85 26.74 3.93 -33.54
N VAL A 86 25.49 4.43 -33.53
CA VAL A 86 25.20 5.87 -33.39
C VAL A 86 25.52 6.39 -31.98
N THR A 87 25.27 5.59 -30.93
CA THR A 87 25.56 5.98 -29.54
C THR A 87 27.06 6.01 -29.26
N LEU A 88 27.83 5.07 -29.83
CA LEU A 88 29.31 5.07 -29.75
C LEU A 88 29.94 6.23 -30.54
N HIS A 89 29.35 6.62 -31.67
CA HIS A 89 29.84 7.75 -32.47
C HIS A 89 29.57 9.12 -31.81
N GLN A 90 28.39 9.28 -31.18
CA GLN A 90 28.03 10.48 -30.41
C GLN A 90 28.90 10.66 -29.16
N PHE A 91 29.23 9.56 -28.46
CA PHE A 91 30.13 9.59 -27.30
C PHE A 91 31.58 9.88 -27.71
N GLY A 92 32.04 9.35 -28.85
CA GLY A 92 33.35 9.66 -29.42
C GLY A 92 33.51 11.12 -29.86
N LEU A 93 32.45 11.72 -30.42
CA LEU A 93 32.41 13.15 -30.79
C LEU A 93 32.38 14.06 -29.55
N TRP A 94 31.70 13.65 -28.47
CA TRP A 94 31.68 14.37 -27.20
C TRP A 94 33.05 14.33 -26.49
N LEU A 95 33.75 13.20 -26.51
CA LEU A 95 35.12 13.10 -26.00
C LEU A 95 36.10 13.95 -26.83
N CYS A 96 35.99 13.94 -28.17
CA CYS A 96 36.84 14.76 -29.03
C CYS A 96 36.58 16.27 -28.85
N ARG A 97 35.33 16.70 -28.64
CA ARG A 97 35.01 18.12 -28.39
C ARG A 97 35.53 18.62 -27.05
N ASN A 98 35.58 17.78 -26.02
CA ASN A 98 36.06 18.17 -24.69
C ASN A 98 37.57 18.05 -24.53
N LEU A 99 38.25 17.15 -25.27
CA LEU A 99 39.71 17.01 -25.23
C LEU A 99 40.46 18.11 -26.02
N VAL A 100 39.83 18.73 -27.03
CA VAL A 100 40.43 19.82 -27.82
C VAL A 100 40.51 21.15 -27.06
N ASN A 101 39.75 21.32 -25.97
CA ASN A 101 39.80 22.53 -25.13
C ASN A 101 40.83 22.45 -23.97
N LEU A 102 41.54 21.33 -23.82
CA LEU A 102 42.47 21.12 -22.70
C LEU A 102 43.96 21.10 -23.10
N TYR A 103 44.30 21.13 -24.40
CA TYR A 103 45.70 21.20 -24.87
C TYR A 103 45.78 21.92 -26.24
N PRO A 104 46.19 23.21 -26.32
CA PRO A 104 46.30 23.94 -27.58
C PRO A 104 47.59 23.67 -28.38
N SER A 105 48.30 22.58 -28.12
CA SER A 105 49.62 22.31 -28.70
C SER A 105 49.78 20.88 -29.21
N ILE A 106 48.96 20.48 -30.19
CA ILE A 106 49.30 19.53 -31.25
C ILE A 106 48.43 19.88 -32.47
N VAL A 107 48.96 20.69 -33.38
CA VAL A 107 48.47 20.80 -34.76
C VAL A 107 49.70 20.80 -35.66
N SER A 108 50.02 19.65 -36.26
CA SER A 108 50.65 19.65 -37.58
C SER A 108 50.44 18.31 -38.29
N SER A 109 49.87 18.41 -39.50
CA SER A 109 49.94 17.43 -40.59
C SER A 109 49.19 16.10 -40.45
N VAL A 110 47.92 16.09 -40.91
CA VAL A 110 47.38 14.93 -41.63
C VAL A 110 46.64 15.41 -42.87
N ARG A 111 47.27 15.19 -44.04
CA ARG A 111 46.66 15.31 -45.37
C ARG A 111 45.66 14.17 -45.58
N THR A 112 44.52 14.50 -46.16
CA THR A 112 43.53 13.59 -46.73
C THR A 112 44.14 12.71 -47.82
N LYS A 113 43.90 11.40 -47.76
CA LYS A 113 43.99 10.51 -48.93
C LYS A 113 42.86 9.47 -48.90
N ARG A 114 42.17 9.39 -50.02
CA ARG A 114 40.96 8.63 -50.33
C ARG A 114 41.36 7.48 -51.26
N ILE A 115 41.20 6.22 -50.87
CA ILE A 115 41.22 4.98 -51.68
C ILE A 115 40.45 3.95 -50.85
N GLY A 116 39.52 3.11 -51.29
CA GLY A 116 39.17 2.57 -52.61
C GLY A 116 38.72 1.11 -52.33
N THR A 117 37.58 0.75 -52.87
CA THR A 117 36.87 -0.55 -52.74
C THR A 117 37.67 -1.74 -53.26
N GLU A 118 37.62 -2.89 -52.58
CA GLU A 118 37.72 -4.19 -53.26
C GLU A 118 37.01 -5.33 -52.48
N LEU A 119 36.27 -6.12 -53.24
CA LEU A 119 35.45 -7.28 -52.85
C LEU A 119 36.29 -8.56 -52.87
N ALA A 120 36.16 -9.41 -51.84
CA ALA A 120 36.36 -10.86 -51.97
C ALA A 120 35.60 -11.65 -50.87
N ARG A 121 34.69 -12.54 -51.28
CA ARG A 121 34.22 -13.74 -50.55
C ARG A 121 35.03 -14.97 -51.07
N PRO A 122 34.97 -16.24 -50.55
CA PRO A 122 34.04 -16.85 -49.57
C PRO A 122 34.61 -17.96 -48.60
N ARG A 123 33.79 -18.34 -47.58
CA ARG A 123 33.49 -19.73 -47.09
C ARG A 123 34.43 -20.52 -46.11
N PRO A 124 33.96 -21.62 -45.43
CA PRO A 124 33.96 -21.76 -43.96
C PRO A 124 34.59 -23.05 -43.35
N HIS A 125 34.52 -23.16 -42.01
CA HIS A 125 34.78 -24.31 -41.10
C HIS A 125 36.24 -24.68 -40.78
N TRP A 126 36.58 -24.79 -39.47
CA TRP A 126 36.92 -26.03 -38.74
C TRP A 126 37.47 -25.74 -37.31
N HIS A 127 36.71 -26.22 -36.32
CA HIS A 127 37.06 -26.90 -35.06
C HIS A 127 38.01 -26.34 -33.97
N ASN A 128 37.45 -26.32 -32.76
CA ASN A 128 38.04 -26.62 -31.45
C ASN A 128 39.34 -27.46 -31.48
N ARG A 129 40.40 -26.91 -30.86
CA ARG A 129 41.29 -27.59 -29.89
C ARG A 129 42.36 -26.58 -29.41
N LEU A 130 42.25 -26.13 -28.16
CA LEU A 130 43.43 -26.07 -27.29
C LEU A 130 43.00 -26.48 -25.88
N ILE A 131 43.57 -27.60 -25.47
CA ILE A 131 43.38 -28.35 -24.25
C ILE A 131 44.47 -27.92 -23.25
N LEU A 132 44.10 -27.81 -21.97
CA LEU A 132 44.90 -28.01 -20.75
C LEU A 132 46.37 -27.53 -20.71
N LYS A 133 46.68 -26.66 -19.74
CA LYS A 133 47.65 -26.90 -18.63
C LYS A 133 48.15 -25.57 -18.06
N LEU A 134 47.87 -25.33 -16.79
CA LEU A 134 48.86 -25.15 -15.70
C LEU A 134 48.09 -24.66 -14.46
N GLY A 135 48.05 -25.52 -13.44
CA GLY A 135 47.56 -25.18 -12.12
C GLY A 135 48.71 -24.83 -11.17
N GLU A 136 48.28 -24.31 -10.01
CA GLU A 136 48.94 -24.28 -8.71
C GLU A 136 50.09 -23.28 -8.51
N PHE A 137 49.95 -22.32 -7.58
CA PHE A 137 50.29 -22.49 -6.15
C PHE A 137 50.14 -21.14 -5.38
N MET A 138 49.91 -21.28 -4.06
CA MET A 138 50.14 -20.32 -2.94
C MET A 138 48.99 -19.43 -2.43
N GLU A 139 48.37 -19.92 -1.36
CA GLU A 139 47.86 -19.13 -0.22
C GLU A 139 49.02 -18.53 0.59
N PHE A 140 48.80 -17.34 1.19
CA PHE A 140 49.38 -16.94 2.47
C PHE A 140 48.48 -15.91 3.18
N GLU A 141 48.46 -16.04 4.51
CA GLU A 141 47.66 -15.37 5.54
C GLU A 141 48.07 -13.91 5.85
N ASP A 142 47.13 -13.17 6.44
CA ASP A 142 47.21 -12.00 7.35
C ASP A 142 48.50 -11.15 7.47
N ALA A 143 48.35 -9.80 7.38
CA ALA A 143 48.88 -8.86 8.40
C ALA A 143 48.49 -7.39 8.16
N LYS A 144 48.39 -6.68 9.29
CA LYS A 144 48.00 -5.29 9.56
C LYS A 144 49.01 -4.21 9.09
N GLU A 145 48.49 -2.99 9.00
CA GLU A 145 49.11 -1.67 9.24
C GLU A 145 50.52 -1.37 8.68
N ILE A 146 50.62 -0.40 7.77
CA ILE A 146 51.63 0.69 7.84
C ILE A 146 51.00 2.00 7.36
N SER A 147 50.98 2.97 8.26
CA SER A 147 50.76 4.41 8.00
C SER A 147 52.11 5.14 7.97
N VAL A 148 52.06 6.38 7.48
CA VAL A 148 52.97 7.52 7.71
C VAL A 148 54.03 7.84 6.65
N LEU A 149 54.11 9.16 6.36
CA LEU A 149 55.10 10.02 5.67
C LEU A 149 54.80 10.30 4.17
N PHE A 150 54.62 11.53 3.67
CA PHE A 150 55.04 12.86 4.14
C PHE A 150 54.15 13.98 3.54
N HIS A 151 53.86 14.98 4.38
CA HIS A 151 53.44 16.34 3.99
C HIS A 151 54.57 17.10 3.27
N ARG A 152 54.23 17.85 2.21
CA ARG A 152 54.62 19.26 1.97
C ARG A 152 54.21 19.66 0.54
N PHE A 153 53.13 20.43 0.41
CA PHE A 153 53.12 21.73 -0.28
C PHE A 153 51.73 22.36 -0.05
N HIS A 154 51.72 23.41 0.76
CA HIS A 154 50.59 24.31 0.97
C HIS A 154 50.44 25.21 -0.27
N VAL A 155 49.32 25.12 -0.97
CA VAL A 155 48.71 26.26 -1.68
C VAL A 155 47.20 26.17 -1.46
N SER A 156 46.66 27.14 -0.73
CA SER A 156 45.23 27.27 -0.47
C SER A 156 44.57 28.08 -1.58
N PHE A 157 43.53 27.53 -2.20
CA PHE A 157 42.41 28.28 -2.78
C PHE A 157 41.12 27.52 -2.40
N THR A 158 40.24 28.20 -1.68
CA THR A 158 38.88 27.74 -1.36
C THR A 158 37.93 28.19 -2.46
N PHE A 159 37.11 27.28 -2.99
CA PHE A 159 35.69 27.51 -3.29
C PHE A 159 34.95 26.16 -3.37
N ASP A 160 33.74 26.19 -2.84
CA ASP A 160 32.82 25.10 -2.52
C ASP A 160 32.41 24.18 -3.69
N ASN A 161 31.87 23.00 -3.30
CA ASN A 161 31.29 21.91 -4.09
C ASN A 161 32.25 20.84 -4.63
N ALA A 162 32.50 19.82 -3.80
CA ALA A 162 33.02 18.53 -4.26
C ALA A 162 32.17 17.37 -3.71
N ILE A 163 31.37 16.81 -4.61
CA ILE A 163 30.77 15.48 -4.54
C ILE A 163 31.91 14.46 -4.55
N PRO A 164 32.01 13.48 -3.63
CA PRO A 164 32.98 12.40 -3.77
C PRO A 164 32.51 11.44 -4.86
N MET A 165 33.11 11.56 -6.05
CA MET A 165 33.02 10.62 -7.13
C MET A 165 33.90 9.40 -6.78
N PHE A 166 33.32 8.39 -6.14
CA PHE A 166 34.00 7.09 -6.00
C PHE A 166 33.89 6.33 -7.32
N MET A 167 35.06 6.06 -7.90
CA MET A 167 35.26 5.17 -9.04
C MET A 167 34.67 3.79 -8.75
N SER A 168 33.55 3.46 -9.39
CA SER A 168 33.12 2.08 -9.52
C SER A 168 34.05 1.39 -10.52
N ARG A 169 34.90 0.48 -10.03
CA ARG A 169 35.52 -0.54 -10.88
C ARG A 169 34.39 -1.28 -11.59
N THR A 170 34.33 -1.15 -12.90
CA THR A 170 33.55 -2.04 -13.76
C THR A 170 34.07 -3.47 -13.60
N HIS A 171 33.53 -4.20 -12.61
CA HIS A 171 33.51 -5.64 -12.69
C HIS A 171 32.47 -5.99 -13.75
N ASN A 172 32.95 -6.39 -14.92
CA ASN A 172 32.15 -7.16 -15.86
C ASN A 172 31.74 -8.46 -15.16
N VAL A 173 30.61 -8.45 -14.48
CA VAL A 173 29.93 -9.67 -14.09
C VAL A 173 29.28 -10.20 -15.36
N HIS A 174 30.02 -11.04 -16.08
CA HIS A 174 29.38 -12.04 -16.91
C HIS A 174 28.61 -12.96 -15.96
N GLU A 175 27.29 -12.78 -15.87
CA GLU A 175 26.40 -13.77 -15.25
C GLU A 175 26.46 -15.05 -16.07
N THR A 176 27.34 -15.97 -15.67
CA THR A 176 27.19 -17.39 -15.98
C THR A 176 26.02 -17.90 -15.17
N PHE A 177 24.86 -18.02 -15.82
CA PHE A 177 23.73 -18.80 -15.33
C PHE A 177 24.21 -20.24 -15.05
N GLY A 178 24.28 -20.59 -13.76
CA GLY A 178 24.50 -21.97 -13.34
C GLY A 178 23.34 -22.86 -13.84
N PRO A 179 23.61 -24.11 -14.27
CA PRO A 179 22.58 -24.97 -14.81
C PRO A 179 21.80 -25.54 -13.62
N HIS A 180 20.68 -24.92 -13.23
CA HIS A 180 19.53 -25.51 -12.51
C HIS A 180 18.55 -24.42 -12.03
N LYS A 181 18.10 -23.54 -12.93
CA LYS A 181 16.75 -22.96 -12.83
C LYS A 181 16.14 -23.10 -14.21
N LYS A 182 15.18 -24.03 -14.31
CA LYS A 182 14.35 -24.19 -15.50
C LYS A 182 13.59 -22.86 -15.64
N ALA A 183 14.03 -22.00 -16.56
CA ALA A 183 13.25 -20.84 -16.96
C ALA A 183 11.95 -21.41 -17.55
N ILE A 184 10.87 -21.35 -16.75
CA ILE A 184 9.53 -21.57 -17.28
C ILE A 184 9.27 -20.32 -18.12
N GLY A 185 9.47 -20.43 -19.43
CA GLY A 185 8.91 -19.48 -20.37
C GLY A 185 7.40 -19.53 -20.22
N THR A 186 6.82 -18.58 -19.49
CA THR A 186 5.36 -18.45 -19.39
C THR A 186 4.90 -17.55 -20.52
N SER A 187 4.19 -18.13 -21.49
CA SER A 187 3.35 -17.40 -22.44
C SER A 187 2.43 -16.43 -21.71
N ALA A 188 2.12 -15.28 -22.30
CA ALA A 188 1.19 -14.30 -21.75
C ALA A 188 -0.17 -14.92 -21.42
N ASP A 189 -0.67 -14.65 -20.22
CA ASP A 189 -1.95 -15.15 -19.75
C ASP A 189 -3.05 -14.12 -20.02
N HIS A 190 -3.66 -14.23 -21.21
CA HIS A 190 -4.70 -13.32 -21.68
C HIS A 190 -6.09 -13.61 -21.11
N ARG A 191 -6.20 -14.48 -20.09
CA ARG A 191 -7.49 -14.71 -19.43
C ARG A 191 -8.01 -13.41 -18.83
N GLN A 192 -9.33 -13.31 -18.80
CA GLN A 192 -10.02 -12.19 -18.17
C GLN A 192 -10.79 -12.69 -16.95
N PHE A 193 -11.03 -11.78 -16.01
CA PHE A 193 -11.92 -11.98 -14.88
C PHE A 193 -12.87 -10.82 -14.74
N LYS A 194 -13.98 -11.03 -14.03
CA LYS A 194 -14.97 -9.99 -13.77
C LYS A 194 -14.51 -9.12 -12.61
N GLN A 195 -14.29 -7.84 -12.88
CA GLN A 195 -14.04 -6.83 -11.84
C GLN A 195 -15.32 -6.07 -11.53
N ARG A 196 -15.72 -6.07 -10.26
CA ARG A 196 -16.87 -5.34 -9.74
C ARG A 196 -16.53 -3.85 -9.60
N TYR A 197 -17.49 -2.99 -9.87
CA TYR A 197 -17.39 -1.56 -9.55
C TYR A 197 -18.76 -0.96 -9.24
N TYR A 198 -18.75 0.24 -8.67
CA TYR A 198 -19.93 1.02 -8.34
C TYR A 198 -19.91 2.38 -9.06
N GLU A 199 -21.08 2.89 -9.41
CA GLU A 199 -21.27 4.19 -10.07
C GLU A 199 -22.32 5.02 -9.33
N PHE A 200 -22.00 6.29 -9.07
CA PHE A 200 -22.94 7.28 -8.56
C PHE A 200 -22.88 8.56 -9.42
N LEU A 201 -24.02 8.93 -10.02
CA LEU A 201 -24.11 10.04 -10.97
C LEU A 201 -25.03 11.17 -10.53
N ASP A 202 -25.70 11.09 -9.37
CA ASP A 202 -26.72 12.07 -9.00
C ASP A 202 -26.16 13.48 -8.80
N TYR A 203 -24.86 13.61 -8.50
CA TYR A 203 -24.15 14.88 -8.39
C TYR A 203 -23.47 15.31 -9.70
N TYR A 204 -23.44 14.46 -10.72
CA TYR A 204 -22.67 14.69 -11.92
C TYR A 204 -23.26 15.82 -12.77
N ARG A 205 -22.48 16.90 -12.96
CA ARG A 205 -22.80 17.99 -13.89
C ARG A 205 -22.52 17.56 -15.34
N ALA A 206 -23.34 16.66 -15.84
CA ALA A 206 -23.18 16.11 -17.19
C ALA A 206 -23.25 17.21 -18.28
N PRO A 207 -22.49 17.08 -19.39
CA PRO A 207 -21.47 16.07 -19.68
C PRO A 207 -20.04 16.51 -19.29
N LYS A 208 -19.89 17.59 -18.51
CA LYS A 208 -18.60 18.28 -18.31
C LYS A 208 -18.01 18.14 -16.90
N GLY A 209 -18.75 17.55 -15.96
CA GLY A 209 -18.26 17.34 -14.60
C GLY A 209 -16.99 16.47 -14.57
N PRO A 210 -16.17 16.58 -13.50
CA PRO A 210 -15.05 15.67 -13.30
C PRO A 210 -15.54 14.29 -12.87
N ILE A 211 -14.64 13.31 -12.93
CA ILE A 211 -14.84 11.97 -12.41
C ILE A 211 -13.96 11.79 -11.18
N PHE A 212 -14.57 11.43 -10.06
CA PHE A 212 -13.89 11.04 -8.84
C PHE A 212 -13.78 9.52 -8.80
N LEU A 213 -12.54 9.03 -8.87
CA LEU A 213 -12.22 7.61 -8.76
C LEU A 213 -11.89 7.30 -7.29
N TYR A 214 -12.75 6.58 -6.60
CA TYR A 214 -12.50 6.10 -5.24
C TYR A 214 -12.02 4.64 -5.27
N ILE A 215 -10.88 4.36 -4.64
CA ILE A 215 -10.30 3.01 -4.63
C ILE A 215 -10.75 2.30 -3.34
N CYS A 216 -11.44 1.16 -3.45
CA CYS A 216 -12.00 0.45 -2.27
C CYS A 216 -10.92 -0.20 -1.36
N GLY A 217 -9.75 -0.53 -1.91
CA GLY A 217 -8.63 -1.13 -1.16
C GLY A 217 -8.78 -2.61 -0.85
N GLU A 218 -8.23 -3.01 0.28
CA GLU A 218 -7.94 -4.38 0.74
C GLU A 218 -9.14 -5.08 1.40
N SER A 219 -10.35 -4.88 0.87
CA SER A 219 -11.56 -5.52 1.38
C SER A 219 -12.66 -5.64 0.32
N SER A 220 -13.71 -6.41 0.62
CA SER A 220 -14.92 -6.41 -0.22
C SER A 220 -15.52 -5.02 -0.26
N CYS A 221 -15.65 -4.48 -1.46
CA CYS A 221 -16.31 -3.22 -1.70
C CYS A 221 -17.83 -3.43 -1.63
N ASN A 222 -18.51 -2.71 -0.73
CA ASN A 222 -19.95 -2.88 -0.48
C ASN A 222 -20.80 -1.72 -1.04
N GLY A 223 -20.18 -0.82 -1.81
CA GLY A 223 -20.78 0.40 -2.34
C GLY A 223 -19.83 1.60 -2.24
N ILE A 224 -20.27 2.74 -2.75
CA ILE A 224 -19.54 4.01 -2.58
C ILE A 224 -19.90 4.57 -1.20
N PRO A 225 -18.95 4.70 -0.25
CA PRO A 225 -19.25 5.18 1.08
C PRO A 225 -19.74 6.63 1.04
N ASN A 226 -20.77 6.93 1.81
CA ASN A 226 -21.24 8.30 2.01
C ASN A 226 -20.36 9.01 3.05
N SER A 227 -19.12 9.28 2.68
CA SER A 227 -18.11 9.98 3.49
C SER A 227 -17.94 11.43 3.03
N TYR A 228 -16.91 12.14 3.50
CA TYR A 228 -16.62 13.49 3.00
C TYR A 228 -16.35 13.55 1.48
N LEU A 229 -16.05 12.40 0.85
CA LEU A 229 -16.05 12.24 -0.60
C LEU A 229 -17.38 12.72 -1.24
N ALA A 230 -18.52 12.41 -0.62
CA ALA A 230 -19.83 12.82 -1.10
C ALA A 230 -19.98 14.34 -1.13
N VAL A 231 -19.53 15.01 -0.07
CA VAL A 231 -19.55 16.48 0.04
C VAL A 231 -18.70 17.12 -1.06
N MET A 232 -17.50 16.57 -1.28
CA MET A 232 -16.62 17.04 -2.36
C MET A 232 -17.25 16.76 -3.74
N ALA A 233 -17.77 15.57 -3.99
CA ALA A 233 -18.40 15.21 -5.26
C ALA A 233 -19.57 16.14 -5.59
N LYS A 234 -20.41 16.45 -4.60
CA LYS A 234 -21.50 17.42 -4.74
C LYS A 234 -21.00 18.82 -5.09
N LYS A 235 -19.97 19.31 -4.39
CA LYS A 235 -19.35 20.62 -4.67
C LYS A 235 -18.83 20.71 -6.11
N PHE A 236 -18.07 19.71 -6.55
CA PHE A 236 -17.43 19.72 -7.86
C PHE A 236 -18.35 19.29 -9.00
N GLY A 237 -19.58 18.82 -8.69
CA GLY A 237 -20.47 18.26 -9.68
C GLY A 237 -19.91 16.98 -10.30
N ALA A 238 -19.24 16.15 -9.50
CA ALA A 238 -18.48 15.00 -9.95
C ALA A 238 -19.35 13.75 -10.06
N ALA A 239 -19.07 12.91 -11.05
CA ALA A 239 -19.44 11.51 -11.02
C ALA A 239 -18.51 10.79 -10.04
N VAL A 240 -19.00 9.82 -9.29
CA VAL A 240 -18.15 8.98 -8.43
C VAL A 240 -18.18 7.55 -8.94
N VAL A 241 -17.01 6.98 -9.17
CA VAL A 241 -16.84 5.57 -9.54
C VAL A 241 -15.86 4.89 -8.62
N SER A 242 -16.13 3.62 -8.33
CA SER A 242 -15.36 2.87 -7.35
C SER A 242 -15.14 1.42 -7.78
N PRO A 243 -14.02 1.10 -8.47
CA PRO A 243 -13.66 -0.27 -8.77
C PRO A 243 -13.18 -1.00 -7.52
N GLU A 244 -13.62 -2.24 -7.39
CA GLU A 244 -13.11 -3.17 -6.39
C GLU A 244 -11.73 -3.67 -6.79
N HIS A 245 -10.84 -3.80 -5.80
CA HIS A 245 -9.48 -4.27 -6.03
C HIS A 245 -9.46 -5.74 -6.45
N ARG A 246 -8.59 -6.12 -7.39
CA ARG A 246 -8.41 -7.53 -7.78
C ARG A 246 -8.21 -8.44 -6.55
N TYR A 247 -8.74 -9.65 -6.63
CA TYR A 247 -8.84 -10.66 -5.55
C TYR A 247 -9.80 -10.34 -4.41
N TYR A 248 -10.06 -9.08 -4.10
CA TYR A 248 -10.92 -8.73 -2.98
C TYR A 248 -12.40 -8.82 -3.33
N GLY A 249 -13.21 -9.19 -2.34
CA GLY A 249 -14.65 -9.31 -2.45
C GLY A 249 -15.07 -10.26 -3.57
N LYS A 250 -15.77 -9.73 -4.58
CA LYS A 250 -16.26 -10.53 -5.72
C LYS A 250 -15.38 -10.40 -6.96
N SER A 251 -14.29 -9.65 -6.88
CA SER A 251 -13.37 -9.38 -8.00
C SER A 251 -12.17 -10.32 -8.02
N SER A 252 -12.41 -11.63 -7.83
CA SER A 252 -11.35 -12.63 -7.79
C SER A 252 -11.14 -13.30 -9.16
N PRO A 253 -9.90 -13.37 -9.67
CA PRO A 253 -9.62 -14.11 -10.90
C PRO A 253 -9.65 -15.64 -10.75
N PHE A 254 -9.61 -16.15 -9.51
CA PHE A 254 -9.57 -17.58 -9.21
C PHE A 254 -10.53 -17.91 -8.07
N GLU A 255 -11.11 -19.11 -8.11
CA GLU A 255 -11.95 -19.63 -7.01
C GLU A 255 -11.12 -19.97 -5.76
N SER A 256 -9.90 -20.49 -5.96
CA SER A 256 -8.97 -20.84 -4.88
C SER A 256 -7.80 -19.85 -4.78
N LEU A 257 -7.49 -19.43 -3.57
CA LEU A 257 -6.41 -18.54 -3.17
C LEU A 257 -5.12 -19.30 -2.80
N THR A 258 -4.75 -20.29 -3.61
CA THR A 258 -3.45 -20.97 -3.48
C THR A 258 -2.32 -19.95 -3.67
N THR A 259 -1.16 -20.16 -3.05
CA THR A 259 -0.02 -19.23 -3.19
C THR A 259 0.35 -18.99 -4.66
N GLU A 260 0.27 -20.03 -5.51
CA GLU A 260 0.49 -19.88 -6.95
C GLU A 260 -0.52 -18.94 -7.60
N ASN A 261 -1.81 -19.08 -7.28
CA ASN A 261 -2.85 -18.22 -7.83
C ASN A 261 -2.73 -16.78 -7.32
N LEU A 262 -2.13 -16.54 -6.16
CA LEU A 262 -1.93 -15.19 -5.61
C LEU A 262 -0.80 -14.42 -6.31
N ARG A 263 -0.03 -15.02 -7.22
CA ARG A 263 1.06 -14.33 -7.93
C ARG A 263 0.64 -13.08 -8.72
N PHE A 264 -0.66 -12.95 -9.06
CA PHE A 264 -1.19 -11.77 -9.74
C PHE A 264 -1.78 -10.73 -8.77
N LEU A 265 -1.72 -10.97 -7.46
CA LEU A 265 -2.06 -10.00 -6.41
C LEU A 265 -0.81 -9.16 -6.09
N SER A 266 -0.69 -8.02 -6.75
CA SER A 266 0.35 -7.03 -6.45
C SER A 266 -0.18 -5.63 -6.68
N SER A 267 0.42 -4.64 -6.01
CA SER A 267 0.07 -3.24 -6.23
C SER A 267 0.28 -2.82 -7.68
N LYS A 268 1.33 -3.34 -8.35
CA LYS A 268 1.62 -3.06 -9.76
C LYS A 268 0.46 -3.47 -10.65
N GLN A 269 -0.01 -4.71 -10.51
CA GLN A 269 -1.14 -5.22 -11.29
C GLN A 269 -2.42 -4.42 -11.00
N ALA A 270 -2.67 -4.06 -9.74
CA ALA A 270 -3.80 -3.23 -9.35
C ALA A 270 -3.76 -1.82 -9.97
N LEU A 271 -2.58 -1.19 -10.09
CA LEU A 271 -2.44 0.10 -10.76
C LEU A 271 -2.78 0.04 -12.26
N PHE A 272 -2.45 -1.06 -12.92
CA PHE A 272 -2.83 -1.26 -14.32
C PHE A 272 -4.32 -1.57 -14.46
N ASP A 273 -4.94 -2.27 -13.50
CA ASP A 273 -6.40 -2.40 -13.46
C ASP A 273 -7.08 -1.04 -13.41
N LEU A 274 -6.57 -0.11 -12.59
CA LEU A 274 -7.10 1.26 -12.51
C LEU A 274 -6.96 2.01 -13.85
N ALA A 275 -5.84 1.82 -14.57
CA ALA A 275 -5.64 2.43 -15.89
C ALA A 275 -6.66 1.90 -16.92
N VAL A 276 -6.84 0.57 -16.97
CA VAL A 276 -7.80 -0.08 -17.87
C VAL A 276 -9.24 0.28 -17.49
N PHE A 277 -9.57 0.28 -16.20
CA PHE A 277 -10.88 0.70 -15.68
C PHE A 277 -11.21 2.14 -16.08
N ARG A 278 -10.27 3.07 -15.89
CA ARG A 278 -10.42 4.47 -16.26
C ARG A 278 -10.76 4.60 -17.74
N GLN A 279 -10.03 3.91 -18.62
CA GLN A 279 -10.29 3.94 -20.06
C GLN A 279 -11.66 3.37 -20.41
N TYR A 280 -11.98 2.17 -19.90
CA TYR A 280 -13.27 1.52 -20.07
C TYR A 280 -14.44 2.43 -19.63
N TYR A 281 -14.31 3.07 -18.48
CA TYR A 281 -15.35 3.93 -17.94
C TYR A 281 -15.48 5.23 -18.72
N GLN A 282 -14.37 5.83 -19.19
CA GLN A 282 -14.40 7.00 -20.07
C GLN A 282 -15.18 6.70 -21.35
N GLU A 283 -14.96 5.54 -21.97
CA GLU A 283 -15.68 5.10 -23.17
C GLU A 283 -17.17 4.88 -22.86
N THR A 284 -17.47 4.22 -21.74
CA THR A 284 -18.85 4.01 -21.28
C THR A 284 -19.58 5.33 -21.06
N LEU A 285 -18.94 6.31 -20.42
CA LEU A 285 -19.50 7.63 -20.16
C LEU A 285 -19.68 8.43 -21.45
N ASN A 286 -18.73 8.35 -22.38
CA ASN A 286 -18.83 8.98 -23.69
C ASN A 286 -20.00 8.43 -24.49
N ALA A 287 -20.19 7.11 -24.50
CA ALA A 287 -21.35 6.47 -25.12
C ALA A 287 -22.67 6.90 -24.45
N LYS A 288 -22.72 6.93 -23.11
CA LYS A 288 -23.90 7.32 -22.34
C LYS A 288 -24.39 8.75 -22.65
N TYR A 289 -23.47 9.66 -22.95
CA TYR A 289 -23.76 11.07 -23.23
C TYR A 289 -23.51 11.50 -24.69
N ASN A 290 -23.39 10.55 -25.62
CA ASN A 290 -23.13 10.81 -27.04
C ASN A 290 -21.95 11.76 -27.31
N ARG A 291 -20.86 11.63 -26.54
CA ARG A 291 -19.63 12.41 -26.70
C ARG A 291 -18.65 11.66 -27.60
N SER A 292 -18.01 12.37 -28.53
CA SER A 292 -16.96 11.81 -29.38
C SER A 292 -15.60 12.39 -29.00
N GLY A 293 -14.63 11.54 -28.67
CA GLY A 293 -13.24 11.94 -28.41
C GLY A 293 -13.01 12.85 -27.20
N ALA A 294 -14.02 13.03 -26.34
CA ALA A 294 -13.90 13.88 -25.17
C ALA A 294 -13.33 13.09 -23.99
N ASP A 295 -12.35 13.68 -23.31
CA ASP A 295 -11.77 13.13 -22.10
C ASP A 295 -12.28 13.91 -20.89
N SER A 296 -12.64 13.22 -19.81
CA SER A 296 -13.08 13.87 -18.57
C SER A 296 -11.88 14.14 -17.67
N SER A 297 -11.94 15.15 -16.82
CA SER A 297 -10.93 15.34 -15.76
C SER A 297 -11.13 14.31 -14.66
N TRP A 298 -10.07 13.61 -14.25
CA TRP A 298 -10.12 12.57 -13.23
C TRP A 298 -9.38 12.98 -11.96
N PHE A 299 -9.99 12.80 -10.79
CA PHE A 299 -9.34 12.97 -9.50
C PHE A 299 -9.46 11.68 -8.68
N VAL A 300 -8.37 11.25 -8.07
CA VAL A 300 -8.26 9.91 -7.47
C VAL A 300 -8.26 9.99 -5.95
N PHE A 301 -8.97 9.10 -5.29
CA PHE A 301 -9.15 9.08 -3.85
C PHE A 301 -8.86 7.69 -3.32
N GLY A 302 -8.19 7.62 -2.18
CA GLY A 302 -8.03 6.40 -1.43
C GLY A 302 -7.62 6.69 0.00
N GLY A 303 -8.02 5.81 0.91
CA GLY A 303 -7.58 5.77 2.29
C GLY A 303 -6.56 4.65 2.49
N SER A 304 -5.55 4.81 3.32
CA SER A 304 -4.68 3.70 3.71
C SER A 304 -3.83 3.10 2.57
N TYR A 305 -3.81 1.77 2.38
CA TYR A 305 -3.20 1.14 1.20
C TYR A 305 -3.87 1.63 -0.09
N ALA A 306 -5.20 1.83 -0.12
CA ALA A 306 -5.84 2.50 -1.24
C ALA A 306 -5.38 3.96 -1.41
N GLY A 307 -5.00 4.65 -0.32
CA GLY A 307 -4.35 5.95 -0.36
C GLY A 307 -2.95 5.88 -0.98
N ALA A 308 -2.20 4.82 -0.70
CA ALA A 308 -0.93 4.54 -1.37
C ALA A 308 -1.15 4.28 -2.87
N LEU A 309 -2.14 3.45 -3.24
CA LEU A 309 -2.53 3.22 -4.64
C LEU A 309 -2.95 4.52 -5.34
N SER A 310 -3.70 5.40 -4.67
CA SER A 310 -4.10 6.72 -5.19
C SER A 310 -2.87 7.56 -5.54
N ALA A 311 -1.91 7.67 -4.62
CA ALA A 311 -0.64 8.37 -4.86
C ALA A 311 0.21 7.71 -5.95
N TRP A 312 0.33 6.38 -5.94
CA TRP A 312 1.12 5.63 -6.92
C TRP A 312 0.50 5.65 -8.31
N PHE A 313 -0.82 5.67 -8.42
CA PHE A 313 -1.52 5.82 -9.68
C PHE A 313 -1.27 7.20 -10.29
N ARG A 314 -1.35 8.27 -9.47
CA ARG A 314 -0.95 9.61 -9.90
C ARG A 314 0.53 9.69 -10.31
N LEU A 315 1.41 9.02 -9.57
CA LEU A 315 2.85 8.95 -9.88
C LEU A 315 3.13 8.24 -11.21
N LYS A 316 2.49 7.09 -11.46
CA LYS A 316 2.80 6.22 -12.61
C LYS A 316 2.00 6.56 -13.87
N PHE A 317 0.79 7.08 -13.69
CA PHE A 317 -0.11 7.46 -14.77
C PHE A 317 -0.56 8.93 -14.64
N PRO A 318 0.38 9.90 -14.59
CA PRO A 318 0.02 11.31 -14.44
C PRO A 318 -0.72 11.88 -15.67
N HIS A 319 -0.69 11.17 -16.80
CA HIS A 319 -1.43 11.53 -18.02
C HIS A 319 -2.90 11.07 -17.98
N LEU A 320 -3.30 10.22 -17.03
CA LEU A 320 -4.68 9.72 -16.91
C LEU A 320 -5.49 10.44 -15.82
N THR A 321 -4.84 11.28 -15.02
CA THR A 321 -5.41 11.91 -13.81
C THR A 321 -4.98 13.36 -13.71
N CYS A 322 -5.76 14.18 -13.00
CA CYS A 322 -5.43 15.58 -12.73
C CYS A 322 -4.76 15.77 -11.37
N GLY A 323 -5.08 14.90 -10.42
CA GLY A 323 -4.50 14.88 -9.11
C GLY A 323 -5.06 13.73 -8.28
N SER A 324 -4.57 13.60 -7.06
CA SER A 324 -5.01 12.56 -6.14
C SER A 324 -4.99 13.00 -4.68
N LEU A 325 -5.90 12.46 -3.89
CA LEU A 325 -5.89 12.49 -2.43
C LEU A 325 -5.46 11.12 -1.90
N ALA A 326 -4.38 11.12 -1.13
CA ALA A 326 -3.83 9.99 -0.40
C ALA A 326 -4.09 10.20 1.10
N SER A 327 -5.32 9.88 1.53
CA SER A 327 -5.76 9.96 2.93
C SER A 327 -5.10 8.83 3.72
N SER A 328 -4.33 9.16 4.77
CA SER A 328 -3.45 8.24 5.51
C SER A 328 -2.68 7.28 4.59
N GLY A 329 -2.21 7.78 3.43
CA GLY A 329 -1.66 6.94 2.37
C GLY A 329 -0.30 6.34 2.73
N VAL A 330 -0.26 5.03 3.00
CA VAL A 330 0.96 4.30 3.41
C VAL A 330 1.89 4.05 2.22
N VAL A 331 2.59 5.09 1.77
CA VAL A 331 3.44 5.04 0.57
C VAL A 331 4.84 4.47 0.81
N LEU A 332 5.29 4.42 2.05
CA LEU A 332 6.59 3.88 2.45
C LEU A 332 6.41 2.46 2.97
N SER A 333 6.84 1.45 2.21
CA SER A 333 6.92 0.06 2.68
C SER A 333 8.00 -0.09 3.75
N VAL A 334 7.67 -0.69 4.89
CA VAL A 334 8.58 -0.76 6.06
C VAL A 334 8.74 -2.19 6.53
N TYR A 335 9.98 -2.69 6.51
CA TYR A 335 10.29 -4.07 6.93
C TYR A 335 10.21 -4.27 8.44
N ASN A 336 10.62 -3.28 9.22
CA ASN A 336 10.58 -3.33 10.68
C ASN A 336 9.92 -2.04 11.18
N TYR A 337 8.59 -2.06 11.29
CA TYR A 337 7.80 -0.86 11.48
C TYR A 337 7.55 -0.55 12.96
N THR A 338 8.63 -0.22 13.68
CA THR A 338 8.55 0.14 15.10
C THR A 338 7.83 1.48 15.36
N ASP A 339 7.81 2.38 14.39
CA ASP A 339 7.19 3.70 14.56
C ASP A 339 5.66 3.60 14.67
N PHE A 340 5.07 2.50 14.20
CA PHE A 340 3.66 2.19 14.44
C PHE A 340 3.36 2.09 15.95
N ASP A 341 4.14 1.28 16.68
CA ASP A 341 3.96 1.10 18.12
C ASP A 341 4.31 2.35 18.92
N LYS A 342 5.37 3.07 18.51
CA LYS A 342 5.75 4.34 19.14
C LYS A 342 4.62 5.35 19.04
N GLN A 343 3.99 5.46 17.87
CA GLN A 343 2.86 6.35 17.67
C GLN A 343 1.65 5.96 18.54
N ILE A 344 1.38 4.66 18.74
CA ILE A 344 0.37 4.21 19.72
C ILE A 344 0.72 4.70 21.12
N GLY A 345 1.97 4.53 21.55
CA GLY A 345 2.42 5.02 22.86
C GLY A 345 2.31 6.54 23.00
N GLU A 346 2.63 7.29 21.96
CA GLU A 346 2.43 8.75 21.92
C GLU A 346 0.95 9.13 22.02
N SER A 347 0.10 8.48 21.22
CA SER A 347 -1.35 8.72 21.18
C SER A 347 -2.05 8.37 22.50
N ALA A 348 -1.57 7.34 23.21
CA ALA A 348 -2.08 6.93 24.52
C ALA A 348 -1.80 7.96 25.63
N GLY A 349 -0.73 8.75 25.48
CA GLY A 349 -0.23 9.59 26.56
C GLY A 349 0.37 8.77 27.72
N PRO A 350 1.03 9.43 28.67
CA PRO A 350 1.91 8.78 29.64
C PRO A 350 1.18 7.79 30.58
N GLU A 351 -0.01 8.13 31.06
CA GLU A 351 -0.75 7.28 32.02
C GLU A 351 -1.26 5.99 31.37
N CYS A 352 -1.95 6.11 30.22
CA CYS A 352 -2.48 4.95 29.50
C CYS A 352 -1.35 4.09 28.93
N LYS A 353 -0.29 4.70 28.40
CA LYS A 353 0.90 3.97 27.96
C LYS A 353 1.52 3.14 29.09
N ALA A 354 1.71 3.72 30.27
CA ALA A 354 2.26 3.00 31.42
C ALA A 354 1.34 1.89 31.93
N ALA A 355 0.02 2.03 31.79
CA ALA A 355 -0.93 0.96 32.07
C ALA A 355 -0.82 -0.17 31.04
N LEU A 356 -0.81 0.15 29.74
CA LEU A 356 -0.67 -0.84 28.66
C LEU A 356 0.64 -1.62 28.74
N GLN A 357 1.77 -0.94 29.00
CA GLN A 357 3.07 -1.58 29.18
C GLN A 357 3.07 -2.58 30.34
N GLU A 358 2.43 -2.23 31.46
CA GLU A 358 2.30 -3.13 32.62
C GLU A 358 1.39 -4.32 32.30
N THR A 359 0.24 -4.07 31.66
CA THR A 359 -0.68 -5.13 31.21
C THR A 359 0.01 -6.12 30.28
N THR A 360 0.75 -5.65 29.28
CA THR A 360 1.51 -6.49 28.35
C THR A 360 2.53 -7.34 29.09
N LYS A 361 3.27 -6.77 30.06
CA LYS A 361 4.23 -7.51 30.88
C LYS A 361 3.54 -8.59 31.72
N LEU A 362 2.38 -8.31 32.29
CA LEU A 362 1.59 -9.26 33.08
C LEU A 362 1.09 -10.41 32.20
N VAL A 363 0.56 -10.12 31.00
CA VAL A 363 0.13 -11.15 30.03
C VAL A 363 1.30 -12.03 29.61
N ASP A 364 2.46 -11.43 29.29
CA ASP A 364 3.68 -12.16 28.92
C ASP A 364 4.16 -13.11 30.02
N GLY A 365 4.01 -12.71 31.30
CA GLY A 365 4.29 -13.54 32.46
C GLY A 365 3.28 -14.68 32.62
N GLN A 366 1.98 -14.38 32.54
CA GLN A 366 0.90 -15.36 32.67
C GLN A 366 0.93 -16.42 31.55
N LEU A 367 1.38 -16.08 30.35
CA LEU A 367 1.58 -17.05 29.26
C LEU A 367 2.59 -18.15 29.62
N GLN A 368 3.57 -17.88 30.49
CA GLN A 368 4.59 -18.86 30.88
C GLN A 368 4.09 -19.91 31.86
N SER A 369 3.16 -19.55 32.74
CA SER A 369 2.66 -20.41 33.83
C SER A 369 1.23 -20.92 33.61
N GLY A 370 0.42 -20.19 32.84
CA GLY A 370 -1.03 -20.40 32.70
C GLY A 370 -1.53 -20.14 31.28
N ARG A 371 -0.78 -20.58 30.26
CA ARG A 371 -1.00 -20.35 28.82
C ARG A 371 -2.47 -20.43 28.38
N ASN A 372 -3.16 -21.53 28.71
CA ASN A 372 -4.54 -21.74 28.27
C ASN A 372 -5.53 -20.84 29.01
N ALA A 373 -5.30 -20.61 30.31
CA ALA A 373 -6.17 -19.79 31.14
C ALA A 373 -6.13 -18.32 30.69
N VAL A 374 -4.93 -17.77 30.41
CA VAL A 374 -4.81 -16.39 29.92
C VAL A 374 -5.46 -16.25 28.54
N LYS A 375 -5.23 -17.18 27.59
CA LYS A 375 -5.91 -17.11 26.28
C LYS A 375 -7.44 -17.20 26.40
N GLN A 376 -7.95 -18.06 27.29
CA GLN A 376 -9.38 -18.17 27.55
C GLN A 376 -9.98 -16.89 28.11
N LEU A 377 -9.24 -16.17 28.98
CA LEU A 377 -9.70 -14.91 29.57
C LEU A 377 -10.06 -13.85 28.50
N PHE A 378 -9.28 -13.82 27.42
CA PHE A 378 -9.46 -12.94 26.26
C PHE A 378 -10.40 -13.52 25.18
N GLY A 379 -10.96 -14.73 25.38
CA GLY A 379 -11.78 -15.40 24.36
C GLY A 379 -10.99 -15.91 23.15
N ALA A 380 -9.67 -16.11 23.31
CA ALA A 380 -8.74 -16.46 22.23
C ALA A 380 -8.08 -17.85 22.43
N SER A 381 -8.78 -18.77 23.10
CA SER A 381 -8.28 -20.13 23.38
C SER A 381 -8.01 -20.97 22.14
N THR A 382 -8.60 -20.60 21.00
CA THR A 382 -8.36 -21.26 19.70
C THR A 382 -6.98 -20.95 19.12
N LEU A 383 -6.34 -19.84 19.51
CA LEU A 383 -5.03 -19.46 19.00
C LEU A 383 -3.94 -20.36 19.62
N ALA A 384 -3.55 -21.40 18.90
CA ALA A 384 -2.53 -22.34 19.36
C ALA A 384 -1.15 -21.70 19.44
N ASN A 385 -0.80 -20.75 18.57
CA ASN A 385 0.47 -20.01 18.60
C ASN A 385 0.39 -18.86 19.64
N ASP A 386 1.47 -18.61 20.38
CA ASP A 386 1.52 -17.49 21.34
C ASP A 386 1.76 -16.14 20.67
N GLY A 387 2.51 -16.12 19.56
CA GLY A 387 2.69 -14.91 18.76
C GLY A 387 1.38 -14.42 18.17
N ASP A 388 0.53 -15.31 17.66
CA ASP A 388 -0.79 -14.96 17.12
C ASP A 388 -1.69 -14.33 18.19
N PHE A 389 -1.70 -14.91 19.39
CA PHE A 389 -2.41 -14.36 20.53
C PHE A 389 -1.87 -12.98 20.95
N LEU A 390 -0.55 -12.82 21.01
CA LEU A 390 0.07 -11.54 21.36
C LEU A 390 -0.14 -10.48 20.27
N PHE A 391 -0.21 -10.88 19.00
CA PHE A 391 -0.50 -9.98 17.88
C PHE A 391 -1.95 -9.51 17.92
N LEU A 392 -2.92 -10.40 18.23
CA LEU A 392 -4.32 -10.04 18.50
C LEU A 392 -4.43 -8.95 19.56
N LEU A 393 -3.70 -9.08 20.68
CA LEU A 393 -3.73 -8.09 21.76
C LEU A 393 -3.09 -6.76 21.37
N ALA A 394 -1.99 -6.80 20.62
CA ALA A 394 -1.32 -5.60 20.13
C ALA A 394 -2.23 -4.82 19.18
N ASP A 395 -2.90 -5.50 18.25
CA ASP A 395 -3.85 -4.89 17.33
C ASP A 395 -5.10 -4.39 18.06
N ALA A 396 -5.62 -5.13 19.05
CA ALA A 396 -6.74 -4.66 19.86
C ALA A 396 -6.44 -3.30 20.52
N ALA A 397 -5.23 -3.12 21.05
CA ALA A 397 -4.81 -1.84 21.61
C ALA A 397 -4.64 -0.76 20.52
N ALA A 398 -4.01 -1.10 19.40
CA ALA A 398 -3.75 -0.14 18.32
C ALA A 398 -5.04 0.40 17.67
N ILE A 399 -6.05 -0.46 17.52
CA ILE A 399 -7.32 -0.16 16.86
C ILE A 399 -8.13 0.93 17.59
N ALA A 400 -8.00 1.01 18.93
CA ALA A 400 -8.58 2.09 19.72
C ALA A 400 -8.15 3.47 19.19
N PHE A 401 -6.86 3.64 18.91
CA PHE A 401 -6.29 4.89 18.43
C PHE A 401 -6.50 5.08 16.94
N GLN A 402 -6.30 4.01 16.17
CA GLN A 402 -6.44 4.05 14.71
C GLN A 402 -7.85 4.50 14.29
N TYR A 403 -8.90 4.17 15.04
CA TYR A 403 -10.28 4.57 14.72
C TYR A 403 -10.90 5.55 15.70
N GLY A 404 -10.07 6.34 16.40
CA GLY A 404 -10.54 7.50 17.15
C GLY A 404 -11.41 7.16 18.35
N ASN A 405 -11.22 5.98 18.94
CA ASN A 405 -11.88 5.53 20.17
C ASN A 405 -10.87 5.23 21.31
N PRO A 406 -9.86 6.08 21.56
CA PRO A 406 -8.86 5.81 22.61
C PRO A 406 -9.51 5.70 24.00
N ASP A 407 -10.59 6.44 24.26
CA ASP A 407 -11.27 6.47 25.56
C ASP A 407 -11.90 5.12 25.93
N ALA A 408 -12.29 4.31 24.95
CA ALA A 408 -12.83 2.97 25.18
C ALA A 408 -11.79 2.03 25.81
N LEU A 409 -10.49 2.26 25.53
CA LEU A 409 -9.37 1.50 26.07
C LEU A 409 -8.73 2.21 27.28
N CYS A 410 -8.40 3.49 27.11
CA CYS A 410 -7.56 4.22 28.06
C CYS A 410 -8.27 4.58 29.35
N SER A 411 -9.54 4.99 29.29
CA SER A 411 -10.29 5.34 30.50
C SER A 411 -10.36 4.16 31.50
N PRO A 412 -10.82 2.96 31.10
CA PRO A 412 -10.92 1.84 32.04
C PRO A 412 -9.56 1.33 32.53
N ILE A 413 -8.54 1.29 31.66
CA ILE A 413 -7.23 0.71 32.05
C ILE A 413 -6.43 1.66 32.97
N VAL A 414 -6.56 2.97 32.77
CA VAL A 414 -5.95 3.97 33.66
C VAL A 414 -6.64 3.97 35.02
N GLU A 415 -7.96 3.90 35.06
CA GLU A 415 -8.72 3.77 36.31
C GLU A 415 -8.33 2.50 37.06
N ALA A 416 -8.22 1.37 36.35
CA ALA A 416 -7.80 0.12 36.94
C ALA A 416 -6.41 0.21 37.60
N LYS A 417 -5.45 0.84 36.90
CA LYS A 417 -4.10 1.08 37.44
C LYS A 417 -4.13 1.96 38.69
N LYS A 418 -4.93 3.03 38.69
CA LYS A 418 -5.07 3.95 39.83
C LYS A 418 -5.68 3.28 41.06
N ASN A 419 -6.67 2.41 40.85
CA ASN A 419 -7.40 1.74 41.91
C ASN A 419 -6.74 0.41 42.36
N GLY A 420 -5.67 -0.03 41.69
CA GLY A 420 -5.01 -1.30 41.98
C GLY A 420 -5.86 -2.53 41.64
N THR A 421 -6.77 -2.41 40.67
CA THR A 421 -7.57 -3.55 40.17
C THR A 421 -6.79 -4.34 39.11
N ASP A 422 -7.31 -5.52 38.74
CA ASP A 422 -6.63 -6.40 37.77
C ASP A 422 -6.63 -5.77 36.36
N LEU A 423 -5.43 -5.38 35.91
CA LEU A 423 -5.19 -4.79 34.60
C LEU A 423 -5.45 -5.78 33.45
N VAL A 424 -5.11 -7.06 33.65
CA VAL A 424 -5.26 -8.09 32.62
C VAL A 424 -6.74 -8.40 32.41
N GLU A 425 -7.51 -8.54 33.49
CA GLU A 425 -8.96 -8.75 33.39
C GLU A 425 -9.66 -7.53 32.79
N THR A 426 -9.25 -6.31 33.15
CA THR A 426 -9.80 -5.08 32.59
C THR A 426 -9.54 -4.99 31.08
N PHE A 427 -8.31 -5.26 30.65
CA PHE A 427 -7.98 -5.27 29.23
C PHE A 427 -8.66 -6.42 28.49
N ALA A 428 -8.79 -7.60 29.09
CA ALA A 428 -9.53 -8.70 28.50
C ALA A 428 -11.02 -8.38 28.30
N ARG A 429 -11.63 -7.63 29.21
CA ARG A 429 -12.99 -7.11 29.04
C ARG A 429 -13.08 -6.17 27.86
N TYR A 430 -12.16 -5.21 27.74
CA TYR A 430 -12.06 -4.34 26.57
C TYR A 430 -11.93 -5.14 25.26
N VAL A 431 -11.03 -6.13 25.22
CA VAL A 431 -10.81 -6.95 24.02
C VAL A 431 -12.08 -7.71 23.64
N LYS A 432 -12.79 -8.33 24.60
CA LYS A 432 -14.02 -9.07 24.31
C LYS A 432 -15.18 -8.17 23.90
N ASP A 433 -15.45 -7.14 24.69
CA ASP A 433 -16.67 -6.35 24.56
C ASP A 433 -16.55 -5.31 23.44
N TYR A 434 -15.41 -4.63 23.38
CA TYR A 434 -15.14 -3.62 22.36
C TYR A 434 -14.50 -4.23 21.12
N TYR A 435 -13.31 -4.82 21.22
CA TYR A 435 -12.55 -5.19 20.02
C TYR A 435 -13.19 -6.35 19.23
N ILE A 436 -13.59 -7.43 19.90
CA ILE A 436 -14.26 -8.58 19.28
C ILE A 436 -15.76 -8.29 19.12
N GLY A 437 -16.43 -7.79 20.17
CA GLY A 437 -17.88 -7.61 20.19
C GLY A 437 -18.38 -6.45 19.34
N THR A 438 -17.86 -5.23 19.60
CA THR A 438 -18.36 -3.99 18.97
C THR A 438 -17.66 -3.69 17.64
N PHE A 439 -16.33 -3.81 17.61
CA PHE A 439 -15.50 -3.62 16.43
C PHE A 439 -15.43 -4.88 15.56
N GLY A 440 -15.89 -6.03 16.06
CA GLY A 440 -16.09 -7.21 15.23
C GLY A 440 -14.82 -7.98 14.86
N ALA A 441 -13.67 -7.73 15.50
CA ALA A 441 -12.45 -8.42 15.12
C ALA A 441 -12.60 -9.96 15.21
N SER A 442 -12.21 -10.66 14.13
CA SER A 442 -12.23 -12.13 14.10
C SER A 442 -10.97 -12.69 14.74
N VAL A 443 -11.11 -13.46 15.82
CA VAL A 443 -9.98 -14.18 16.43
C VAL A 443 -9.34 -15.14 15.42
N ALA A 444 -10.14 -15.80 14.57
CA ALA A 444 -9.64 -16.75 13.58
C ALA A 444 -8.71 -16.08 12.54
N SER A 445 -8.88 -14.79 12.27
CA SER A 445 -8.02 -14.06 11.31
C SER A 445 -6.55 -13.95 11.74
N TYR A 446 -6.27 -14.14 13.03
CA TYR A 446 -4.93 -14.14 13.60
C TYR A 446 -4.28 -15.53 13.59
N ASP A 447 -5.08 -16.59 13.42
CA ASP A 447 -4.60 -17.96 13.45
C ASP A 447 -3.91 -18.32 12.13
N GLN A 448 -2.60 -18.58 12.19
CA GLN A 448 -1.84 -18.97 11.00
C GLN A 448 -2.37 -20.26 10.34
N GLU A 449 -2.93 -21.19 11.11
CA GLU A 449 -3.54 -22.41 10.54
C GLU A 449 -4.83 -22.10 9.80
N TYR A 450 -5.63 -21.16 10.32
CA TYR A 450 -6.81 -20.66 9.61
C TYR A 450 -6.41 -19.93 8.32
N LEU A 451 -5.36 -19.10 8.36
CA LEU A 451 -4.86 -18.37 7.18
C LEU A 451 -4.33 -19.29 6.07
N LYS A 452 -3.99 -20.55 6.34
CA LYS A 452 -3.62 -21.55 5.31
C LYS A 452 -4.80 -21.98 4.44
N ASN A 453 -6.03 -21.74 4.85
CA ASN A 453 -7.20 -22.07 4.05
C ASN A 453 -7.17 -21.31 2.72
N THR A 454 -7.06 -22.05 1.61
CA THR A 454 -7.02 -21.47 0.26
C THR A 454 -8.41 -21.28 -0.35
N THR A 455 -9.47 -21.76 0.30
CA THR A 455 -10.85 -21.54 -0.11
C THR A 455 -11.64 -20.99 1.08
N PRO A 456 -11.21 -19.86 1.67
CA PRO A 456 -11.93 -19.24 2.75
C PRO A 456 -13.28 -18.73 2.24
N PRO A 457 -14.30 -18.59 3.11
CA PRO A 457 -15.50 -17.86 2.75
C PRO A 457 -15.14 -16.50 2.14
N PRO A 458 -15.85 -16.01 1.09
CA PRO A 458 -15.48 -14.78 0.37
C PRO A 458 -15.24 -13.59 1.30
N ALA A 459 -15.98 -13.62 2.38
CA ALA A 459 -16.15 -12.54 3.29
C ALA A 459 -14.99 -12.54 4.34
N GLU A 460 -14.30 -13.67 4.54
CA GLU A 460 -13.08 -13.81 5.37
C GLU A 460 -11.81 -13.91 4.50
N SER A 461 -11.96 -14.02 3.18
CA SER A 461 -10.85 -14.21 2.24
C SER A 461 -9.78 -13.12 2.29
N ALA A 462 -10.20 -11.90 2.59
CA ALA A 462 -9.33 -10.74 2.55
C ALA A 462 -8.20 -10.80 3.59
N TYR A 463 -8.33 -11.56 4.68
CA TYR A 463 -7.26 -11.68 5.68
C TYR A 463 -6.03 -12.37 5.07
N ARG A 464 -6.27 -13.49 4.36
CA ARG A 464 -5.22 -14.20 3.62
C ARG A 464 -4.66 -13.35 2.48
N LEU A 465 -5.51 -12.63 1.76
CA LEU A 465 -5.09 -11.76 0.65
C LEU A 465 -4.17 -10.63 1.14
N TRP A 466 -4.56 -9.96 2.22
CA TRP A 466 -3.75 -8.89 2.81
C TRP A 466 -2.42 -9.42 3.35
N TRP A 467 -2.45 -10.54 4.07
CA TRP A 467 -1.23 -11.20 4.52
C TRP A 467 -0.32 -11.59 3.36
N TYR A 468 -0.87 -11.98 2.21
CA TYR A 468 -0.05 -12.24 1.02
C TYR A 468 0.66 -10.98 0.53
N GLN A 469 -0.03 -9.83 0.44
CA GLN A 469 0.60 -8.57 0.05
C GLN A 469 1.66 -8.11 1.06
N VAL A 470 1.37 -8.25 2.36
CA VAL A 470 2.32 -8.04 3.45
C VAL A 470 3.56 -8.93 3.27
N CYS A 471 3.37 -10.21 3.01
CA CYS A 471 4.45 -11.19 2.88
C CYS A 471 5.17 -11.18 1.53
N SER A 472 4.66 -10.51 0.50
CA SER A 472 5.26 -10.51 -0.84
C SER A 472 5.77 -9.14 -1.28
N GLU A 473 5.25 -8.04 -0.72
CA GLU A 473 5.48 -6.71 -1.28
C GLU A 473 5.79 -5.64 -0.22
N VAL A 474 4.89 -5.44 0.74
CA VAL A 474 4.91 -4.21 1.56
C VAL A 474 5.52 -4.37 2.95
N ALA A 475 5.61 -5.62 3.46
CA ALA A 475 5.97 -5.99 4.83
C ALA A 475 5.08 -5.35 5.90
N TYR A 476 5.20 -4.04 6.14
CA TYR A 476 4.51 -3.34 7.23
C TYR A 476 4.54 -4.09 8.57
N PHE A 477 5.62 -4.84 8.84
CA PHE A 477 5.67 -5.69 10.03
C PHE A 477 5.68 -4.80 11.26
N GLN A 478 4.58 -4.85 12.02
CA GLN A 478 4.37 -3.99 13.16
C GLN A 478 5.11 -4.58 14.36
N VAL A 479 6.36 -4.18 14.51
CA VAL A 479 7.31 -4.81 15.43
C VAL A 479 7.45 -3.99 16.70
N ALA A 480 7.61 -4.69 17.82
CA ALA A 480 7.91 -4.09 19.10
C ALA A 480 9.24 -3.30 19.04
N PRO A 481 9.26 -1.99 19.39
CA PRO A 481 10.52 -1.29 19.56
C PRO A 481 11.34 -1.92 20.69
N LYS A 482 12.67 -1.84 20.59
CA LYS A 482 13.59 -2.42 21.59
C LYS A 482 13.34 -1.90 23.00
N ASN A 483 12.97 -0.63 23.11
CA ASN A 483 12.66 0.06 24.35
C ASN A 483 11.28 0.70 24.23
N ASP A 484 10.59 0.84 25.35
CA ASP A 484 9.38 1.66 25.46
C ASP A 484 8.18 1.18 24.60
N SER A 485 8.16 -0.12 24.30
CA SER A 485 7.09 -0.81 23.55
C SER A 485 5.81 -0.95 24.38
N VAL A 486 4.65 -0.72 23.79
CA VAL A 486 3.34 -1.08 24.41
C VAL A 486 2.90 -2.50 24.06
N ARG A 487 3.44 -3.08 22.99
CA ARG A 487 3.24 -4.49 22.60
C ARG A 487 4.32 -5.42 23.17
N SER A 488 4.05 -6.73 23.14
CA SER A 488 5.02 -7.74 23.59
C SER A 488 6.27 -7.74 22.70
N ALA A 489 7.45 -7.85 23.32
CA ALA A 489 8.72 -7.97 22.61
C ALA A 489 8.83 -9.24 21.75
N LYS A 490 7.93 -10.21 21.94
CA LYS A 490 7.83 -11.41 21.09
C LYS A 490 7.21 -11.13 19.72
N ILE A 491 6.55 -9.98 19.54
CA ILE A 491 6.07 -9.52 18.23
C ILE A 491 7.22 -8.81 17.53
N ASP A 492 8.18 -9.61 17.07
CA ASP A 492 9.36 -9.17 16.36
C ASP A 492 9.29 -9.47 14.86
N THR A 493 10.33 -9.10 14.11
CA THR A 493 10.41 -9.40 12.68
C THR A 493 10.41 -10.91 12.41
N ARG A 494 10.95 -11.72 13.31
CA ARG A 494 11.01 -13.17 13.14
C ARG A 494 9.62 -13.78 13.20
N TYR A 495 8.77 -13.35 14.14
CA TYR A 495 7.37 -13.76 14.19
C TYR A 495 6.65 -13.58 12.84
N HIS A 496 6.79 -12.40 12.23
CA HIS A 496 6.15 -12.09 10.95
C HIS A 496 6.71 -12.93 9.79
N LEU A 497 8.04 -13.14 9.74
CA LEU A 497 8.66 -13.98 8.71
C LEU A 497 8.30 -15.46 8.85
N ASP A 498 8.22 -15.96 10.08
CA ASP A 498 7.78 -17.31 10.37
C ASP A 498 6.30 -17.48 9.96
N LEU A 499 5.45 -16.48 10.19
CA LEU A 499 4.07 -16.45 9.68
C LEU A 499 4.04 -16.52 8.15
N CYS A 500 4.77 -15.65 7.45
CA CYS A 500 4.80 -15.64 5.98
C CYS A 500 5.22 -17.00 5.42
N ARG A 501 6.28 -17.58 5.99
CA ARG A 501 6.78 -18.91 5.64
C ARG A 501 5.74 -20.00 5.90
N ASN A 502 5.08 -19.97 7.06
CA ASN A 502 4.11 -20.99 7.44
C ASN A 502 2.84 -20.95 6.57
N VAL A 503 2.35 -19.76 6.23
CA VAL A 503 1.06 -19.57 5.52
C VAL A 503 1.21 -19.71 3.99
N PHE A 504 2.32 -19.23 3.42
CA PHE A 504 2.48 -19.14 1.96
C PHE A 504 3.59 -20.05 1.41
N GLY A 505 4.48 -20.56 2.27
CA GLY A 505 5.60 -21.42 1.89
C GLY A 505 6.92 -20.68 1.68
N GLU A 506 7.96 -21.45 1.36
CA GLU A 506 9.30 -20.91 1.07
C GLU A 506 9.29 -20.01 -0.17
N GLY A 507 9.92 -18.85 -0.07
CA GLY A 507 10.12 -17.93 -1.20
C GLY A 507 9.09 -16.79 -1.33
N VAL A 508 8.08 -16.75 -0.45
CA VAL A 508 7.18 -15.58 -0.33
C VAL A 508 7.68 -14.69 0.80
N TYR A 509 8.55 -13.75 0.45
CA TYR A 509 9.12 -12.77 1.37
C TYR A 509 9.08 -11.38 0.75
N PRO A 510 8.85 -10.32 1.56
CA PRO A 510 8.65 -8.99 1.02
C PRO A 510 9.98 -8.36 0.59
N ASP A 511 10.01 -7.80 -0.61
CA ASP A 511 11.12 -6.96 -1.08
C ASP A 511 10.76 -5.48 -0.97
N VAL A 512 10.83 -4.96 0.26
CA VAL A 512 10.50 -3.56 0.52
C VAL A 512 11.45 -2.58 -0.16
N PHE A 513 12.68 -3.01 -0.49
CA PHE A 513 13.64 -2.17 -1.20
C PHE A 513 13.14 -1.93 -2.62
N MET A 514 12.74 -3.00 -3.32
CA MET A 514 12.20 -2.89 -4.67
C MET A 514 10.87 -2.13 -4.71
N THR A 515 9.99 -2.33 -3.72
CA THR A 515 8.74 -1.56 -3.60
C THR A 515 9.01 -0.07 -3.43
N ASN A 516 9.90 0.30 -2.50
CA ASN A 516 10.26 1.70 -2.27
C ASN A 516 11.10 2.31 -3.40
N LEU A 517 11.92 1.52 -4.11
CA LEU A 517 12.63 1.97 -5.29
C LEU A 517 11.65 2.29 -6.42
N TYR A 518 10.65 1.43 -6.61
CA TYR A 518 9.66 1.59 -7.67
C TYR A 518 8.71 2.77 -7.41
N TYR A 519 8.29 3.00 -6.16
CA TYR A 519 7.32 4.04 -5.81
C TYR A 519 7.92 5.30 -5.15
N GLY A 520 9.15 5.24 -4.64
CA GLY A 520 9.85 6.37 -4.00
C GLY A 520 9.61 6.53 -2.50
N GLY A 521 8.76 5.71 -1.86
CA GLY A 521 8.44 5.83 -0.43
C GLY A 521 7.92 7.23 -0.06
N THR A 522 8.41 7.82 1.03
CA THR A 522 8.07 9.22 1.38
C THR A 522 8.72 10.27 0.46
N ARG A 523 9.66 9.85 -0.40
CA ARG A 523 10.35 10.65 -1.43
C ARG A 523 9.77 10.42 -2.82
N ILE A 524 8.46 10.14 -2.93
CA ILE A 524 7.72 10.10 -4.19
C ILE A 524 8.14 11.28 -5.09
N ALA A 525 8.58 10.96 -6.30
CA ALA A 525 8.95 11.91 -7.35
C ALA A 525 7.76 12.18 -8.28
N GLY A 526 6.61 12.53 -7.69
CA GLY A 526 5.36 12.84 -8.38
C GLY A 526 4.93 14.30 -8.20
N SER A 527 3.77 14.64 -8.76
CA SER A 527 3.14 15.96 -8.60
C SER A 527 1.63 15.83 -8.45
N LYS A 528 1.01 16.86 -7.88
CA LYS A 528 -0.45 16.96 -7.67
C LYS A 528 -1.01 15.82 -6.82
N ILE A 529 -0.37 15.56 -5.68
CA ILE A 529 -0.80 14.55 -4.71
C ILE A 529 -0.96 15.21 -3.34
N VAL A 530 -2.18 15.29 -2.81
CA VAL A 530 -2.42 15.71 -1.43
C VAL A 530 -2.29 14.51 -0.50
N PHE A 531 -1.50 14.65 0.55
CA PHE A 531 -1.43 13.71 1.67
C PHE A 531 -2.11 14.33 2.89
N ALA A 532 -2.95 13.56 3.58
CA ALA A 532 -3.56 13.95 4.83
C ALA A 532 -3.37 12.82 5.85
N ASN A 533 -3.04 13.16 7.10
CA ASN A 533 -2.84 12.19 8.17
C ASN A 533 -3.51 12.69 9.46
N GLY A 534 -4.09 11.78 10.25
CA GLY A 534 -4.49 12.10 11.62
C GLY A 534 -3.29 12.10 12.58
N SER A 535 -3.33 12.93 13.62
CA SER A 535 -2.25 13.01 14.61
C SER A 535 -2.07 11.75 15.44
N GLN A 536 -3.15 10.99 15.64
CA GLN A 536 -3.10 9.74 16.41
C GLN A 536 -3.06 8.49 15.54
N ASP A 537 -3.05 8.65 14.22
CA ASP A 537 -2.98 7.55 13.27
C ASP A 537 -1.61 6.84 13.37
N PRO A 538 -1.54 5.57 13.78
CA PRO A 538 -0.27 4.85 13.87
C PRO A 538 0.39 4.59 12.51
N TRP A 539 -0.35 4.73 11.40
CA TRP A 539 0.18 4.59 10.05
C TRP A 539 0.87 5.84 9.52
N ARG A 540 0.75 6.99 10.21
CA ARG A 540 1.20 8.28 9.66
C ARG A 540 2.68 8.30 9.28
N HIS A 541 3.55 7.54 9.96
CA HIS A 541 4.99 7.51 9.67
C HIS A 541 5.35 6.70 8.42
N ALA A 542 4.45 5.83 7.95
CA ALA A 542 4.52 5.19 6.63
C ALA A 542 3.93 6.08 5.51
N SER A 543 3.33 7.21 5.85
CA SER A 543 2.82 8.21 4.92
C SER A 543 3.82 9.34 4.68
N LYS A 544 3.57 10.18 3.67
CA LYS A 544 4.34 11.40 3.46
C LYS A 544 3.99 12.40 4.57
N GLN A 545 5.01 12.87 5.27
CA GLN A 545 4.88 13.88 6.34
C GLN A 545 5.39 15.27 5.92
N LYS A 546 6.41 15.33 5.06
CA LYS A 546 7.03 16.59 4.62
C LYS A 546 6.24 17.19 3.47
N SER A 547 5.65 18.36 3.71
CA SER A 547 4.87 19.09 2.71
C SER A 547 5.76 19.77 1.66
N SER A 548 5.25 19.90 0.45
CA SER A 548 5.85 20.69 -0.64
C SER A 548 4.72 21.22 -1.52
N LYS A 549 5.03 22.15 -2.45
CA LYS A 549 4.01 22.74 -3.34
C LYS A 549 3.26 21.68 -4.15
N GLU A 550 3.99 20.76 -4.78
CA GLU A 550 3.41 19.71 -5.65
C GLU A 550 2.88 18.50 -4.88
N LEU A 551 3.34 18.32 -3.64
CA LEU A 551 2.99 17.20 -2.78
C LEU A 551 2.64 17.74 -1.38
N PRO A 552 1.54 18.51 -1.24
CA PRO A 552 1.14 19.05 0.05
C PRO A 552 0.83 17.91 1.01
N SER A 553 1.29 18.05 2.25
CA SER A 553 1.07 17.09 3.33
C SER A 553 0.51 17.81 4.55
N TYR A 554 -0.63 17.35 5.04
CA TYR A 554 -1.35 17.93 6.16
C TYR A 554 -1.47 16.94 7.32
N LEU A 555 -1.33 17.48 8.54
CA LEU A 555 -1.58 16.77 9.79
C LEU A 555 -2.82 17.35 10.45
N ILE A 556 -3.78 16.50 10.77
CA ILE A 556 -4.99 16.85 11.52
C ILE A 556 -4.72 16.57 12.99
N GLU A 557 -4.44 17.61 13.76
CA GLU A 557 -4.14 17.51 15.19
C GLU A 557 -5.41 17.51 16.03
N CYS A 558 -5.79 16.34 16.56
CA CYS A 558 -6.85 16.20 17.57
C CYS A 558 -6.74 14.88 18.36
N SER A 559 -7.38 14.79 19.53
CA SER A 559 -7.27 13.67 20.49
C SER A 559 -8.08 12.42 20.15
N ASN A 560 -8.78 12.42 19.02
CA ASN A 560 -9.43 11.25 18.41
C ASN A 560 -9.25 11.22 16.87
N CYS A 561 -8.28 11.97 16.35
CA CYS A 561 -7.99 12.03 14.91
C CYS A 561 -7.07 10.87 14.53
N GLY A 562 -7.69 9.71 14.32
CA GLY A 562 -7.04 8.50 13.81
C GLY A 562 -6.89 8.47 12.29
N HIS A 563 -7.01 7.27 11.74
CA HIS A 563 -6.83 6.96 10.34
C HIS A 563 -7.91 7.60 9.46
N CYS A 564 -7.50 8.21 8.34
CA CYS A 564 -8.39 8.79 7.34
C CYS A 564 -9.45 9.79 7.88
N SER A 565 -9.16 10.53 8.96
CA SER A 565 -10.13 11.46 9.57
C SER A 565 -10.61 12.56 8.61
N ASP A 566 -9.82 12.93 7.61
CA ASP A 566 -10.23 13.87 6.55
C ASP A 566 -11.44 13.36 5.77
N LEU A 567 -11.52 12.05 5.50
CA LEU A 567 -12.64 11.43 4.80
C LEU A 567 -13.77 10.99 5.75
N SER A 568 -13.43 10.40 6.89
CA SER A 568 -14.37 9.64 7.72
C SER A 568 -14.92 10.40 8.94
N GLY A 569 -14.32 11.51 9.35
CA GLY A 569 -14.64 12.16 10.64
C GLY A 569 -14.04 11.41 11.84
N CYS A 570 -14.58 11.63 13.05
CA CYS A 570 -14.14 11.00 14.29
C CYS A 570 -15.31 10.84 15.28
N PRO A 571 -15.39 9.75 16.06
CA PRO A 571 -14.68 8.48 15.84
C PRO A 571 -15.02 7.91 14.45
N GLN A 572 -14.13 7.15 13.83
CA GLN A 572 -14.36 6.68 12.45
C GLN A 572 -15.35 5.50 12.37
N ALA A 573 -15.55 4.82 13.50
CA ALA A 573 -16.42 3.67 13.62
C ALA A 573 -17.44 3.90 14.75
N PRO A 574 -18.76 3.73 14.50
CA PRO A 574 -19.37 3.46 13.19
C PRO A 574 -19.19 4.65 12.22
N SER A 575 -19.24 4.38 10.90
CA SER A 575 -19.02 5.39 9.87
C SER A 575 -20.04 6.53 9.96
N HIS A 576 -19.57 7.78 9.90
CA HIS A 576 -20.44 8.96 9.89
C HIS A 576 -20.82 9.37 8.46
N ILE A 577 -22.11 9.69 8.27
CA ILE A 577 -22.63 10.24 7.01
C ILE A 577 -21.88 11.53 6.68
N GLU A 578 -21.47 11.67 5.42
CA GLU A 578 -20.70 12.81 4.91
C GLU A 578 -19.37 13.03 5.64
N GLY A 579 -18.92 12.04 6.42
CA GLY A 579 -17.74 12.16 7.29
C GLY A 579 -17.91 13.23 8.35
N ASP A 580 -19.09 13.35 8.97
CA ASP A 580 -19.35 14.36 9.99
C ASP A 580 -18.22 14.41 11.04
N SER A 581 -17.63 15.60 11.19
CA SER A 581 -16.52 15.84 12.11
C SER A 581 -16.98 16.45 13.43
N SER A 582 -18.28 16.62 13.66
CA SER A 582 -18.83 17.24 14.87
C SER A 582 -18.39 16.56 16.18
N ASN A 583 -18.15 15.25 16.13
CA ASN A 583 -17.68 14.44 17.27
C ASN A 583 -16.15 14.30 17.33
N CYS A 584 -15.41 14.93 16.41
CA CYS A 584 -13.98 15.10 16.60
C CYS A 584 -13.72 16.05 17.77
N SER A 585 -12.66 15.80 18.53
CA SER A 585 -12.21 16.67 19.62
C SER A 585 -11.81 18.07 19.13
N SER A 586 -11.41 18.20 17.86
CA SER A 586 -11.28 19.50 17.18
C SER A 586 -11.86 19.41 15.76
N PRO A 587 -13.16 19.67 15.60
CA PRO A 587 -13.79 19.70 14.28
C PRO A 587 -13.18 20.76 13.36
N GLU A 588 -12.68 21.87 13.91
CA GLU A 588 -12.04 22.95 13.17
C GLU A 588 -10.74 22.49 12.51
N ALA A 589 -9.94 21.64 13.19
CA ALA A 589 -8.72 21.08 12.63
C ALA A 589 -9.00 20.22 11.39
N VAL A 590 -10.03 19.37 11.46
CA VAL A 590 -10.49 18.53 10.35
C VAL A 590 -10.99 19.41 9.20
N ASN A 591 -11.86 20.38 9.49
CA ASN A 591 -12.46 21.27 8.49
C ASN A 591 -11.41 22.18 7.81
N LYS A 592 -10.37 22.60 8.53
CA LYS A 592 -9.25 23.35 7.95
C LYS A 592 -8.53 22.53 6.88
N VAL A 593 -8.19 21.27 7.18
CA VAL A 593 -7.50 20.39 6.22
C VAL A 593 -8.41 20.04 5.05
N ARG A 594 -9.69 19.78 5.29
CA ARG A 594 -10.70 19.58 4.24
C ARG A 594 -10.79 20.76 3.27
N LYS A 595 -10.79 21.98 3.79
CA LYS A 595 -10.75 23.19 2.95
C LYS A 595 -9.50 23.21 2.07
N GLN A 596 -8.32 22.94 2.63
CA GLN A 596 -7.07 22.89 1.89
C GLN A 596 -7.07 21.81 0.80
N ILE A 597 -7.61 20.62 1.09
CA ILE A 597 -7.80 19.54 0.10
C ILE A 597 -8.69 20.04 -1.05
N VAL A 598 -9.83 20.64 -0.71
CA VAL A 598 -10.78 21.18 -1.70
C VAL A 598 -10.15 22.26 -2.56
N ASP A 599 -9.33 23.15 -1.99
CA ASP A 599 -8.64 24.20 -2.75
C ASP A 599 -7.63 23.61 -3.76
N HIS A 600 -6.91 22.53 -3.41
CA HIS A 600 -6.04 21.81 -4.35
C HIS A 600 -6.81 21.07 -5.43
N ILE A 601 -7.94 20.44 -5.09
CA ILE A 601 -8.81 19.78 -6.08
C ILE A 601 -9.30 20.81 -7.11
N ASP A 602 -9.76 21.98 -6.64
CA ASP A 602 -10.24 23.06 -7.51
C ASP A 602 -9.15 23.54 -8.47
N LEU A 603 -7.96 23.84 -7.92
CA LEU A 603 -6.80 24.29 -8.71
C LEU A 603 -6.36 23.23 -9.74
N TRP A 604 -6.21 21.98 -9.35
CA TRP A 604 -5.66 20.97 -10.25
C TRP A 604 -6.66 20.50 -11.29
N LEU A 605 -7.96 20.55 -10.99
CA LEU A 605 -9.00 20.31 -11.99
C LEU A 605 -9.07 21.45 -13.02
N SER A 606 -8.92 22.71 -12.61
CA SER A 606 -8.93 23.84 -13.54
C SER A 606 -7.72 23.80 -14.49
N GLU A 607 -6.51 23.60 -13.97
CA GLU A 607 -5.29 23.47 -14.78
C GLU A 607 -5.39 22.29 -15.78
N CYS A 608 -6.07 21.21 -15.40
CA CYS A 608 -6.30 20.06 -16.27
C CYS A 608 -7.22 20.37 -17.45
N GLN A 609 -8.25 21.18 -17.20
CA GLN A 609 -9.20 21.58 -18.23
C GLN A 609 -8.56 22.55 -19.24
N GLU A 610 -7.70 23.46 -18.77
CA GLU A 610 -6.97 24.38 -19.63
C GLU A 610 -5.99 23.65 -20.57
N GLN A 611 -5.25 22.66 -20.06
CA GLN A 611 -4.34 21.84 -20.88
C GLN A 611 -5.07 21.01 -21.97
N GLY A 612 -6.37 20.74 -21.79
CA GLY A 612 -7.22 20.09 -22.80
C GLY A 612 -7.70 21.02 -23.92
N HIS A 613 -7.64 22.34 -23.74
CA HIS A 613 -8.09 23.33 -24.71
C HIS A 613 -7.00 23.78 -25.71
N ASP A 614 -5.72 23.66 -25.35
CA ASP A 614 -4.58 24.04 -26.20
C ASP A 614 -4.14 22.95 -27.20
N ASN A 615 -4.75 21.75 -27.14
CA ASN A 615 -4.54 20.70 -28.13
C ASN A 615 -5.70 20.68 -29.14
N GLU A 616 -5.54 21.38 -30.26
CA GLU A 616 -6.27 21.05 -31.49
C GLU A 616 -6.08 19.55 -31.80
N PRO A 617 -7.09 18.86 -32.39
CA PRO A 617 -7.05 17.41 -32.53
C PRO A 617 -5.94 17.05 -33.52
N LEU A 618 -4.82 16.54 -33.01
CA LEU A 618 -3.94 15.71 -33.81
C LEU A 618 -4.76 14.49 -34.23
N LEU A 619 -5.18 14.47 -35.50
CA LEU A 619 -5.83 13.35 -36.15
C LEU A 619 -5.16 12.03 -35.73
N GLY A 620 -5.94 11.15 -35.09
CA GLY A 620 -5.79 9.71 -35.29
C GLY A 620 -4.72 8.97 -34.49
N SER A 621 -4.36 9.37 -33.28
CA SER A 621 -3.57 8.47 -32.41
C SER A 621 -4.46 7.66 -31.47
N ARG A 622 -5.02 6.57 -32.02
CA ARG A 622 -5.61 5.46 -31.27
C ARG A 622 -4.48 4.76 -30.52
N TRP A 623 -4.11 5.25 -29.35
CA TRP A 623 -3.14 4.56 -28.50
C TRP A 623 -3.82 3.37 -27.84
N SER A 624 -3.68 2.21 -28.49
CA SER A 624 -3.85 0.92 -27.84
C SER A 624 -2.89 0.86 -26.66
N ILE A 625 -3.40 0.50 -25.48
CA ILE A 625 -2.58 0.00 -24.37
C ILE A 625 -2.01 -1.35 -24.85
N ALA A 626 -1.04 -1.30 -25.74
CA ALA A 626 -0.25 -2.44 -26.16
C ALA A 626 1.14 -2.23 -25.59
N THR A 627 1.46 -3.07 -24.61
CA THR A 627 2.81 -3.45 -24.18
C THR A 627 3.73 -2.31 -23.69
N TYR A 628 3.79 -2.16 -22.36
CA TYR A 628 4.99 -1.69 -21.64
C TYR A 628 5.56 -2.82 -20.80
#